data_AF-A0AAN8T8N7-F1
#
_entry.id   AF-A0AAN8T8N7-F1
#
_cell.length_a   1.000
_cell.length_b   1.000
_cell.length_c   1.000
_cell.angle_alpha   90.00
_cell.angle_beta   90.00
_cell.angle_gamma   90.00
#
_symmetry.space_group_name_H-M   'P 1'
#
loop_
_entity.id
_entity.type
_entity.pdbx_description
1 polymer ?
#
loop_
_entity_poly.entity_id
_entity_poly.type
_entity_poly.pdbx_seq_one_letter_code
_entity_poly.pdbx_strand_id
1 'polypeptide(L)'
;MMHNVLICHDLLRHYNRKNVSPRCLMKIYLKKAYDIVSWEFLEEVLRGFGFPQQFIKWIMLGVTTTMFSINVNGENQYAFFAGKRGLRQGDPASPLLFVLVMEYFSKTLQTMSGLPDFRFHPMCKKLQLTHLIFVDDLMIFCKGTMASVSRVMEALAHFTAVTDLEANLDKSSIFLARVDKDPKRQILLELVSQLVYFLSSTLAYLFHQRNGPKLTVIP
;
A
#
# COMPACT_ATOMS: atom_id res chain seq x y z
N MET A 1 15.33 -10.42 -0.86
CA MET A 1 14.00 -10.88 -1.33
C MET A 1 13.67 -12.29 -0.83
N MET A 2 14.50 -13.30 -1.07
CA MET A 2 14.27 -14.70 -0.66
C MET A 2 13.98 -14.90 0.85
N HIS A 3 14.74 -14.23 1.72
CA HIS A 3 14.58 -14.34 3.17
C HIS A 3 13.19 -13.95 3.67
N ASN A 4 12.58 -12.94 3.05
CA ASN A 4 11.28 -12.44 3.49
C ASN A 4 10.12 -13.29 2.93
N VAL A 5 10.29 -13.84 1.72
CA VAL A 5 9.36 -14.86 1.19
C VAL A 5 9.35 -16.09 2.09
N LEU A 6 10.52 -16.50 2.62
CA LEU A 6 10.64 -17.59 3.59
C LEU A 6 9.95 -17.24 4.91
N ILE A 7 10.15 -16.04 5.46
CA ILE A 7 9.42 -15.58 6.66
C ILE A 7 7.91 -15.68 6.44
N CYS A 8 7.40 -15.21 5.30
CA CYS A 8 5.98 -15.24 5.01
C CYS A 8 5.44 -16.66 4.83
N HIS A 9 6.19 -17.53 4.14
CA HIS A 9 5.86 -18.95 4.01
C HIS A 9 5.81 -19.64 5.38
N ASP A 10 6.78 -19.39 6.24
CA ASP A 10 6.83 -19.95 7.59
C ASP A 10 5.70 -19.44 8.47
N LEU A 11 5.34 -18.16 8.37
CA LEU A 11 4.16 -17.59 9.04
C LEU A 11 2.89 -18.30 8.56
N LEU A 12 2.69 -18.43 7.25
CA LEU A 12 1.50 -19.04 6.63
C LEU A 12 1.36 -20.53 6.92
N ARG A 13 2.46 -21.29 7.03
CA ARG A 13 2.44 -22.73 7.34
C ARG A 13 1.65 -23.07 8.63
N HIS A 14 1.57 -22.11 9.55
CA HIS A 14 0.90 -22.28 10.83
C HIS A 14 -0.60 -21.93 10.81
N TYR A 15 -1.12 -21.34 9.72
CA TYR A 15 -2.51 -20.87 9.64
C TYR A 15 -3.52 -22.01 9.49
N ASN A 16 -3.13 -23.16 8.93
CA ASN A 16 -4.02 -24.31 8.71
C ASN A 16 -4.16 -25.25 9.93
N ARG A 17 -3.51 -24.94 11.05
CA ARG A 17 -3.51 -25.81 12.24
C ARG A 17 -4.74 -25.56 13.12
N LYS A 18 -5.41 -26.63 13.57
CA LYS A 18 -6.71 -26.56 14.27
C LYS A 18 -6.66 -25.98 15.71
N ASN A 19 -5.48 -25.77 16.31
CA ASN A 19 -5.32 -25.31 17.70
C ASN A 19 -4.31 -24.15 17.84
N VAL A 20 -4.37 -23.15 16.97
CA VAL A 20 -3.47 -21.98 17.03
C VAL A 20 -4.16 -20.75 17.58
N SER A 21 -3.43 -19.85 18.23
CA SER A 21 -3.98 -18.57 18.71
C SER A 21 -4.50 -17.69 17.56
N PRO A 22 -5.53 -16.84 17.80
CA PRO A 22 -6.06 -15.92 16.81
C PRO A 22 -4.98 -15.07 16.14
N ARG A 23 -4.93 -15.05 14.82
CA ARG A 23 -3.90 -14.36 14.04
C ARG A 23 -4.43 -13.93 12.68
N CYS A 24 -3.92 -12.79 12.21
CA CYS A 24 -4.26 -12.22 10.92
C CYS A 24 -2.98 -11.87 10.16
N LEU A 25 -2.97 -12.23 8.88
CA LEU A 25 -2.00 -11.80 7.89
C LEU A 25 -2.78 -11.21 6.72
N MET A 26 -2.45 -9.98 6.34
CA MET A 26 -3.00 -9.32 5.16
C MET A 26 -1.89 -9.18 4.13
N LYS A 27 -2.10 -9.71 2.94
CA LYS A 27 -1.28 -9.43 1.77
C LYS A 27 -2.05 -8.43 0.90
N ILE A 28 -1.59 -7.19 0.87
CA ILE A 28 -2.15 -6.09 0.11
C ILE A 28 -1.26 -5.84 -1.11
N TYR A 29 -1.85 -5.85 -2.30
CA TYR A 29 -1.15 -5.47 -3.52
C TYR A 29 -1.47 -4.01 -3.84
N LEU A 30 -0.47 -3.14 -3.90
CA LEU A 30 -0.67 -1.74 -4.28
C LEU A 30 -0.71 -1.61 -5.80
N LYS A 31 -1.82 -1.09 -6.33
CA LYS A 31 -2.01 -1.00 -7.79
C LYS A 31 -1.15 0.12 -8.35
N LYS A 32 -0.18 -0.21 -9.21
CA LYS A 32 0.63 0.79 -9.93
C LYS A 32 1.21 1.85 -8.98
N ALA A 33 1.85 1.39 -7.90
CA ALA A 33 2.20 2.25 -6.77
C ALA A 33 3.04 3.47 -7.18
N TYR A 34 3.93 3.31 -8.17
CA TYR A 34 4.69 4.42 -8.76
C TYR A 34 3.79 5.43 -9.48
N ASP A 35 2.78 5.00 -10.23
CA ASP A 35 2.01 5.87 -11.13
C ASP A 35 1.01 6.77 -10.37
N ILE A 36 0.72 6.47 -9.10
CA ILE A 36 -0.36 7.12 -8.34
C ILE A 36 0.11 7.95 -7.14
N VAL A 37 1.41 8.00 -6.84
CA VAL A 37 1.94 8.84 -5.75
C VAL A 37 1.60 10.32 -5.99
N SER A 38 0.82 10.92 -5.10
CA SER A 38 0.58 12.37 -5.11
C SER A 38 1.88 13.15 -4.91
N TRP A 39 2.13 14.15 -5.76
CA TRP A 39 3.30 15.02 -5.66
C TRP A 39 3.23 15.94 -4.44
N GLU A 40 2.04 16.42 -4.09
CA GLU A 40 1.82 17.22 -2.88
C GLU A 40 2.19 16.40 -1.63
N PHE A 41 1.72 15.15 -1.57
CA PHE A 41 2.07 14.24 -0.49
C PHE A 41 3.58 13.95 -0.44
N LEU A 42 4.22 13.71 -1.60
CA LEU A 42 5.66 13.47 -1.65
C LEU A 42 6.46 14.66 -1.10
N GLU A 43 6.06 15.89 -1.44
CA GLU A 43 6.69 17.09 -0.90
C GLU A 43 6.55 17.16 0.63
N GLU A 44 5.36 16.92 1.15
CA GLU A 44 5.09 16.88 2.60
C GLU A 44 5.89 15.79 3.31
N VAL A 45 6.04 14.61 2.70
CA VAL A 45 6.91 13.54 3.21
C VAL A 45 8.35 14.02 3.30
N LEU A 46 8.90 14.60 2.23
CA LEU A 46 10.28 15.10 2.23
C LEU A 46 10.50 16.20 3.28
N ARG A 47 9.52 17.09 3.47
CA ARG A 47 9.53 18.10 4.54
C ARG A 47 9.50 17.44 5.92
N GLY A 48 8.60 16.47 6.13
CA GLY A 48 8.45 15.74 7.38
C GLY A 48 9.69 14.91 7.77
N PHE A 49 10.49 14.47 6.81
CA PHE A 49 11.79 13.84 7.05
C PHE A 49 12.94 14.84 7.28
N GLY A 50 12.70 16.14 7.15
CA GLY A 50 13.68 17.19 7.44
C GLY A 50 14.70 17.45 6.34
N PHE A 51 14.38 17.10 5.08
CA PHE A 51 15.28 17.40 3.97
C PHE A 51 15.41 18.92 3.75
N PRO A 52 16.60 19.43 3.34
CA PRO A 52 16.78 20.85 3.06
C PRO A 52 15.84 21.35 1.96
N GLN A 53 15.27 22.54 2.13
CA GLN A 53 14.29 23.11 1.19
C GLN A 53 14.77 23.13 -0.27
N GLN A 54 16.06 23.41 -0.48
CA GLN A 54 16.65 23.43 -1.82
C GLN A 54 16.69 22.03 -2.46
N PHE A 55 16.97 20.99 -1.66
CA PHE A 55 16.95 19.60 -2.12
C PHE A 55 15.53 19.17 -2.50
N ILE A 56 14.54 19.50 -1.65
CA ILE A 56 13.13 19.23 -1.94
C ILE A 56 12.73 19.89 -3.26
N LYS A 57 13.10 21.15 -3.48
CA LYS A 57 12.81 21.86 -4.72
C LYS A 57 13.39 21.16 -5.96
N TRP A 58 14.60 20.62 -5.88
CA TRP A 58 15.20 19.88 -7.00
C TRP A 58 14.47 18.56 -7.29
N ILE A 59 14.14 17.80 -6.24
CA ILE A 59 13.36 16.57 -6.39
C ILE A 59 11.99 16.87 -7.00
N MET A 60 11.28 17.86 -6.45
CA MET A 60 9.95 18.26 -6.92
C MET A 60 9.98 18.75 -8.37
N LEU A 61 11.01 19.52 -8.76
CA LEU A 61 11.19 19.89 -10.17
C LEU A 61 11.33 18.64 -11.05
N GLY A 62 12.18 17.68 -10.66
CA GLY A 62 12.39 16.44 -11.42
C GLY A 62 11.12 15.61 -11.62
N VAL A 63 10.30 15.46 -10.57
CA VAL A 63 9.06 14.67 -10.66
C VAL A 63 7.93 15.42 -11.39
N THR A 64 7.78 16.74 -11.16
CA THR A 64 6.65 17.51 -11.69
C THR A 64 6.76 17.92 -13.15
N THR A 65 7.98 18.01 -13.70
CA THR A 65 8.19 18.39 -15.12
C THR A 65 8.18 17.19 -16.06
N THR A 66 7.81 16.00 -15.59
CA THR A 66 7.78 14.79 -16.42
C THR A 66 6.67 14.90 -17.47
N MET A 67 7.04 14.73 -18.73
CA MET A 67 6.14 14.65 -19.88
C MET A 67 6.01 13.21 -20.33
N PHE A 68 4.81 12.79 -20.71
CA PHE A 68 4.50 11.46 -21.20
C PHE A 68 4.08 11.53 -22.66
N SER A 69 4.31 10.44 -23.40
CA SER A 69 3.82 10.26 -24.76
C SER A 69 3.11 8.91 -24.89
N ILE A 70 2.22 8.80 -25.87
CA ILE A 70 1.55 7.53 -26.19
C ILE A 70 2.21 6.97 -27.44
N ASN A 71 2.76 5.77 -27.31
CA ASN A 71 3.20 5.00 -28.45
C ASN A 71 2.11 3.98 -28.81
N VAL A 72 1.63 4.04 -30.04
CA VAL A 72 0.68 3.05 -30.58
C VAL A 72 1.34 2.40 -31.78
N ASN A 73 1.59 1.09 -31.68
CA ASN A 73 2.20 0.27 -32.75
C ASN A 73 3.58 0.73 -33.23
N GLY A 74 4.42 1.29 -32.36
CA GLY A 74 5.78 1.72 -32.69
C GLY A 74 5.85 3.15 -33.23
N GLU A 75 4.71 3.76 -33.59
CA GLU A 75 4.63 5.16 -33.96
C GLU A 75 4.35 5.99 -32.70
N ASN A 76 5.28 6.89 -32.38
CA ASN A 76 5.06 7.89 -31.34
C ASN A 76 3.97 8.85 -31.83
N GLN A 77 2.84 8.91 -31.13
CA GLN A 77 1.90 10.00 -31.37
C GLN A 77 2.55 11.28 -30.84
N TYR A 78 2.65 12.30 -31.69
CA TYR A 78 3.33 13.58 -31.44
C TYR A 78 2.76 14.43 -30.27
N ALA A 79 1.85 13.87 -29.47
CA ALA A 79 1.22 14.54 -28.34
C ALA A 79 1.94 14.18 -27.03
N PHE A 80 2.71 15.14 -26.51
CA PHE A 80 3.23 15.10 -25.15
C PHE A 80 2.18 15.67 -24.19
N PHE A 81 1.99 15.02 -23.05
CA PHE A 81 1.13 15.52 -21.98
C PHE A 81 1.87 15.49 -20.65
N ALA A 82 1.66 16.51 -19.82
CA ALA A 82 2.27 16.59 -18.51
C ALA A 82 1.66 15.57 -17.55
N GLY A 83 2.50 15.01 -16.69
CA GLY A 83 2.04 14.28 -15.51
C GLY A 83 1.23 15.16 -14.57
N LYS A 84 0.42 14.52 -13.73
CA LYS A 84 -0.22 15.18 -12.57
C LYS A 84 0.15 14.53 -11.24
N ARG A 85 0.70 13.32 -11.29
CA ARG A 85 1.10 12.49 -10.15
C ARG A 85 2.01 11.38 -10.64
N GLY A 86 2.60 10.68 -9.69
CA GLY A 86 3.41 9.49 -9.92
C GLY A 86 4.91 9.76 -10.05
N LEU A 87 5.66 8.68 -9.99
CA LEU A 87 7.11 8.61 -10.07
C LEU A 87 7.50 7.96 -11.39
N ARG A 88 8.53 8.50 -12.05
CA ARG A 88 8.96 8.03 -13.36
C ARG A 88 9.59 6.63 -13.24
N GLN A 89 9.01 5.65 -13.94
CA GLN A 89 9.63 4.32 -14.04
C GLN A 89 10.95 4.43 -14.83
N GLY A 90 12.00 3.78 -14.32
CA GLY A 90 13.35 3.84 -14.90
C GLY A 90 14.19 5.03 -14.44
N ASP A 91 13.62 6.00 -13.71
CA ASP A 91 14.40 7.02 -13.02
C ASP A 91 15.11 6.41 -11.80
N PRO A 92 16.45 6.56 -11.68
CA PRO A 92 17.21 6.07 -10.53
C PRO A 92 16.72 6.59 -9.16
N ALA A 93 16.10 7.77 -9.11
CA ALA A 93 15.61 8.37 -7.86
C ALA A 93 14.25 7.79 -7.43
N SER A 94 13.40 7.39 -8.37
CA SER A 94 12.03 6.91 -8.10
C SER A 94 11.96 5.79 -7.05
N PRO A 95 12.83 4.76 -7.06
CA PRO A 95 12.82 3.73 -6.02
C PRO A 95 13.06 4.28 -4.60
N LEU A 96 13.95 5.26 -4.46
CA LEU A 96 14.26 5.86 -3.15
C LEU A 96 13.12 6.75 -2.67
N LEU A 97 12.51 7.52 -3.57
CA LEU A 97 11.33 8.33 -3.25
C LEU A 97 10.15 7.45 -2.82
N PHE A 98 9.95 6.31 -3.48
CA PHE A 98 8.94 5.35 -3.09
C PHE A 98 9.21 4.73 -1.71
N VAL A 99 10.48 4.45 -1.38
CA VAL A 99 10.86 3.99 -0.03
C VAL A 99 10.47 5.01 1.04
N LEU A 100 10.65 6.31 0.80
CA LEU A 100 10.25 7.35 1.76
C LEU A 100 8.73 7.39 1.98
N VAL A 101 7.95 7.25 0.90
CA VAL A 101 6.49 7.13 0.97
C VAL A 101 6.08 5.92 1.80
N MET A 102 6.73 4.77 1.58
CA MET A 102 6.45 3.56 2.33
C MET A 102 6.94 3.63 3.78
N GLU A 103 8.01 4.36 4.07
CA GLU A 103 8.50 4.60 5.44
C GLU A 103 7.50 5.43 6.26
N TYR A 104 6.80 6.38 5.63
CA TYR A 104 5.67 7.07 6.27
C TYR A 104 4.57 6.08 6.68
N PHE A 105 4.24 5.12 5.81
CA PHE A 105 3.29 4.05 6.16
C PHE A 105 3.80 3.17 7.31
N SER A 106 5.08 2.81 7.27
CA SER A 106 5.74 2.03 8.33
C SER A 106 5.60 2.70 9.69
N LYS A 107 5.86 4.01 9.77
CA LYS A 107 5.71 4.82 10.99
C LYS A 107 4.25 4.92 11.45
N THR A 108 3.31 5.00 10.51
CA THR A 108 1.87 5.00 10.82
C THR A 108 1.47 3.67 11.48
N LEU A 109 1.89 2.52 10.93
CA LEU A 109 1.63 1.21 11.53
C LEU A 109 2.32 1.03 12.89
N GLN A 110 3.55 1.55 13.05
CA GLN A 110 4.25 1.53 14.34
C GLN A 110 3.47 2.32 15.40
N THR A 111 2.98 3.51 15.04
CA THR A 111 2.14 4.33 15.93
C THR A 111 0.88 3.59 16.34
N MET A 112 0.15 3.00 15.39
CA MET A 112 -1.02 2.18 15.68
C MET A 112 -0.70 0.96 16.56
N SER A 113 0.50 0.39 16.41
CA SER A 113 0.92 -0.77 17.19
C SER A 113 1.25 -0.46 18.66
N GLY A 114 1.49 0.81 18.97
CA GLY A 114 1.69 1.30 20.34
C GLY A 114 0.38 1.52 21.12
N LEU A 115 -0.77 1.48 20.44
CA LEU A 115 -2.08 1.67 21.07
C LEU A 115 -2.46 0.46 21.95
N PRO A 116 -3.18 0.67 23.07
CA PRO A 116 -3.41 -0.36 24.09
C PRO A 116 -4.22 -1.57 23.59
N ASP A 117 -5.01 -1.38 22.54
CA ASP A 117 -5.91 -2.37 21.95
C ASP A 117 -5.29 -3.10 20.74
N PHE A 118 -4.11 -2.67 20.28
CA PHE A 118 -3.32 -3.40 19.32
C PHE A 118 -2.55 -4.54 19.99
N ARG A 119 -2.55 -5.70 19.34
CA ARG A 119 -1.73 -6.84 19.73
C ARG A 119 -1.02 -7.39 18.51
N PHE A 120 0.28 -7.61 18.65
CA PHE A 120 1.11 -8.19 17.61
C PHE A 120 0.66 -9.61 17.24
N HIS A 121 0.95 -9.97 15.99
CA HIS A 121 0.87 -11.35 15.55
C HIS A 121 1.72 -12.26 16.48
N PRO A 122 1.21 -13.43 16.91
CA PRO A 122 1.88 -14.27 17.92
C PRO A 122 3.35 -14.60 17.62
N MET A 123 3.68 -14.84 16.35
CA MET A 123 5.05 -15.16 15.90
C MET A 123 5.92 -13.90 15.68
N CYS A 124 5.30 -12.73 15.62
CA CYS A 124 5.96 -11.45 15.34
C CYS A 124 6.16 -10.61 16.61
N LYS A 125 5.51 -11.00 17.72
CA LYS A 125 5.48 -10.24 18.98
C LYS A 125 6.87 -9.94 19.55
N LYS A 126 7.80 -10.90 19.50
CA LYS A 126 9.16 -10.71 20.04
C LYS A 126 9.93 -9.61 19.31
N LEU A 127 9.73 -9.51 18.00
CA LEU A 127 10.37 -8.51 17.15
C LEU A 127 9.51 -7.24 16.99
N GLN A 128 8.31 -7.22 17.57
CA GLN A 128 7.30 -6.19 17.33
C GLN A 128 7.06 -5.94 15.83
N LEU A 129 7.16 -6.99 15.01
CA LEU A 129 7.04 -6.89 13.57
C LEU A 129 5.56 -6.72 13.18
N THR A 130 5.23 -5.60 12.54
CA THR A 130 3.86 -5.29 12.07
C THR A 130 3.69 -5.50 10.57
N HIS A 131 4.74 -5.33 9.77
CA HIS A 131 4.64 -5.43 8.32
C HIS A 131 5.97 -5.80 7.65
N LEU A 132 5.89 -6.21 6.39
CA LEU A 132 6.99 -6.34 5.44
C LEU A 132 6.54 -5.71 4.12
N ILE A 133 7.38 -4.88 3.51
CA ILE A 133 7.07 -4.16 2.28
C ILE A 133 8.02 -4.65 1.17
N PHE A 134 7.44 -5.05 0.03
CA PHE A 134 8.17 -5.40 -1.21
C PHE A 134 7.57 -4.69 -2.39
N VAL A 135 8.13 -3.57 -2.83
CA VAL A 135 7.68 -2.86 -4.05
C VAL A 135 6.14 -2.76 -4.13
N ASP A 136 5.46 -3.69 -4.81
CA ASP A 136 3.99 -3.74 -4.95
C ASP A 136 3.25 -4.62 -3.90
N ASP A 137 3.95 -5.51 -3.18
CA ASP A 137 3.39 -6.41 -2.17
C ASP A 137 3.65 -5.88 -0.75
N LEU A 138 2.58 -5.47 -0.07
CA LEU A 138 2.57 -5.10 1.34
C LEU A 138 2.01 -6.26 2.17
N MET A 139 2.77 -6.77 3.12
CA MET A 139 2.31 -7.80 4.05
C MET A 139 2.20 -7.21 5.45
N ILE A 140 1.04 -7.35 6.10
CA ILE A 140 0.77 -6.81 7.43
C ILE A 140 0.36 -7.95 8.36
N PHE A 141 0.84 -7.91 9.59
CA PHE A 141 0.65 -8.94 10.61
C PHE A 141 0.10 -8.34 11.90
N CYS A 142 -0.99 -8.92 12.40
CA CYS A 142 -1.51 -8.58 13.73
C CYS A 142 -2.17 -9.80 14.39
N LYS A 143 -2.56 -9.65 15.66
CA LYS A 143 -3.41 -10.65 16.32
C LYS A 143 -4.78 -10.64 15.63
N GLY A 144 -5.38 -11.82 15.45
CA GLY A 144 -6.67 -11.99 14.77
C GLY A 144 -7.88 -11.56 15.61
N THR A 145 -7.76 -10.49 16.38
CA THR A 145 -8.82 -9.88 17.19
C THR A 145 -9.35 -8.64 16.49
N MET A 146 -10.66 -8.37 16.59
CA MET A 146 -11.30 -7.21 15.93
C MET A 146 -10.57 -5.90 16.21
N ALA A 147 -10.20 -5.64 17.47
CA ALA A 147 -9.50 -4.41 17.86
C ALA A 147 -8.18 -4.21 17.08
N SER A 148 -7.29 -5.22 17.10
CA SER A 148 -6.01 -5.14 16.42
C SER A 148 -6.16 -5.04 14.90
N VAL A 149 -7.15 -5.72 14.31
CA VAL A 149 -7.44 -5.58 12.89
C VAL A 149 -7.97 -4.18 12.57
N SER A 150 -8.88 -3.62 13.37
CA SER A 150 -9.40 -2.24 13.20
C SER A 150 -8.27 -1.21 13.15
N ARG A 151 -7.29 -1.32 14.04
CA ARG A 151 -6.11 -0.43 14.06
C ARG A 151 -5.26 -0.55 12.78
N VAL A 152 -5.11 -1.75 12.22
CA VAL A 152 -4.46 -1.93 10.91
C VAL A 152 -5.28 -1.28 9.80
N MET A 153 -6.60 -1.46 9.82
CA MET A 153 -7.48 -0.88 8.82
C MET A 153 -7.48 0.66 8.88
N GLU A 154 -7.45 1.25 10.07
CA GLU A 154 -7.34 2.70 10.25
C GLU A 154 -6.02 3.24 9.69
N ALA A 155 -4.90 2.54 9.89
CA ALA A 155 -3.64 2.91 9.26
C ALA A 155 -3.72 2.88 7.73
N LEU A 156 -4.35 1.85 7.16
CA LEU A 156 -4.54 1.73 5.71
C LEU A 156 -5.45 2.81 5.15
N ALA A 157 -6.58 3.09 5.81
CA ALA A 157 -7.49 4.16 5.40
C ALA A 157 -6.82 5.53 5.45
N HIS A 158 -6.09 5.82 6.55
CA HIS A 158 -5.32 7.06 6.68
C HIS A 158 -4.28 7.18 5.58
N PHE A 159 -3.51 6.11 5.32
CA PHE A 159 -2.48 6.11 4.29
C PHE A 159 -3.06 6.37 2.91
N THR A 160 -4.16 5.72 2.54
CA THR A 160 -4.78 5.97 1.24
C THR A 160 -5.38 7.36 1.13
N ALA A 161 -5.99 7.88 2.19
CA ALA A 161 -6.52 9.24 2.20
C ALA A 161 -5.46 10.30 1.95
N VAL A 162 -4.21 10.06 2.35
CA VAL A 162 -3.11 11.03 2.15
C VAL A 162 -2.27 10.76 0.90
N THR A 163 -2.22 9.53 0.39
CA THR A 163 -1.33 9.15 -0.72
C THR A 163 -2.02 8.93 -2.06
N ASP A 164 -3.34 8.79 -2.05
CA ASP A 164 -4.15 8.26 -3.17
C ASP A 164 -3.71 6.86 -3.65
N LEU A 165 -2.95 6.11 -2.82
CA LEU A 165 -2.56 4.74 -3.14
C LEU A 165 -3.76 3.79 -2.99
N GLU A 166 -4.16 3.18 -4.11
CA GLU A 166 -5.24 2.21 -4.19
C GLU A 166 -4.73 0.76 -4.06
N ALA A 167 -5.44 -0.07 -3.29
CA ALA A 167 -5.19 -1.50 -3.24
C ALA A 167 -5.85 -2.22 -4.42
N ASN A 168 -5.17 -3.20 -5.01
CA ASN A 168 -5.74 -4.14 -5.96
C ASN A 168 -6.36 -5.32 -5.21
N LEU A 169 -7.68 -5.41 -5.27
CA LEU A 169 -8.47 -6.37 -4.50
C LEU A 169 -8.32 -7.79 -5.02
N ASP A 170 -8.30 -7.94 -6.35
CA ASP A 170 -8.16 -9.23 -7.02
C ASP A 170 -6.82 -9.92 -6.70
N LYS A 171 -5.80 -9.12 -6.38
CA LYS A 171 -4.46 -9.59 -6.01
C LYS A 171 -4.22 -9.61 -4.49
N SER A 172 -5.06 -8.94 -3.71
CA SER A 172 -4.94 -8.90 -2.25
C SER A 172 -5.60 -10.12 -1.61
N SER A 173 -5.06 -10.57 -0.49
CA SER A 173 -5.58 -11.74 0.24
C SER A 173 -5.42 -11.59 1.74
N ILE A 174 -6.33 -12.18 2.49
CA ILE A 174 -6.28 -12.19 3.96
C ILE A 174 -6.35 -13.61 4.47
N PHE A 175 -5.43 -13.90 5.38
CA PHE A 175 -5.33 -15.18 6.05
C PHE A 175 -5.68 -14.97 7.52
N LEU A 176 -6.59 -15.79 8.01
CA LEU A 176 -7.09 -15.75 9.38
C LEU A 176 -7.04 -17.17 9.95
N ALA A 177 -6.48 -17.32 11.15
CA ALA A 177 -6.55 -18.59 11.87
C ALA A 177 -7.16 -18.38 13.25
N ARG A 178 -8.08 -19.29 13.62
CA ARG A 178 -8.88 -19.26 14.85
C ARG A 178 -9.42 -17.87 15.17
N VAL A 179 -10.14 -17.29 14.22
CA VAL A 179 -11.16 -16.29 14.56
C VAL A 179 -12.27 -17.13 15.16
N ASP A 180 -12.62 -16.88 16.43
CA ASP A 180 -13.59 -17.69 17.18
C ASP A 180 -14.84 -17.96 16.33
N LYS A 181 -15.51 -19.10 16.54
CA LYS A 181 -16.66 -19.59 15.77
C LYS A 181 -17.87 -18.64 15.87
N ASP A 182 -17.74 -17.44 15.34
CA ASP A 182 -18.53 -16.27 15.66
C ASP A 182 -18.75 -15.47 14.36
N PRO A 183 -19.95 -14.91 14.10
CA PRO A 183 -20.23 -13.91 13.05
C PRO A 183 -19.17 -12.82 12.85
N LYS A 184 -18.26 -12.62 13.81
CA LYS A 184 -17.07 -11.78 13.70
C LYS A 184 -16.14 -12.09 12.52
N ARG A 185 -16.08 -13.33 12.00
CA ARG A 185 -15.36 -13.60 10.74
C ARG A 185 -16.04 -12.92 9.55
N GLN A 186 -17.38 -12.92 9.51
CA GLN A 186 -18.17 -12.24 8.49
C GLN A 186 -17.93 -10.74 8.56
N ILE A 187 -17.98 -10.16 9.77
CA ILE A 187 -17.73 -8.73 10.01
C ILE A 187 -16.29 -8.35 9.66
N LEU A 188 -15.31 -9.23 9.91
CA LEU A 188 -13.93 -8.97 9.51
C LEU A 188 -13.74 -9.00 8.00
N LEU A 189 -14.41 -9.94 7.32
CA LEU A 189 -14.44 -10.00 5.86
C LEU A 189 -15.20 -8.81 5.27
N GLU A 190 -16.27 -8.34 5.90
CA GLU A 190 -17.02 -7.14 5.53
C GLU A 190 -16.22 -5.86 5.76
N LEU A 191 -15.57 -5.69 6.91
CA LEU A 191 -14.69 -4.54 7.20
C LEU A 191 -13.52 -4.48 6.22
N VAL A 192 -12.94 -5.63 5.92
CA VAL A 192 -11.93 -5.76 4.88
C VAL A 192 -12.53 -5.37 3.55
N SER A 193 -13.66 -5.98 3.15
CA SER A 193 -14.32 -5.73 1.87
C SER A 193 -14.74 -4.26 1.70
N GLN A 194 -15.18 -3.61 2.77
CA GLN A 194 -15.55 -2.19 2.82
C GLN A 194 -14.35 -1.28 2.71
N LEU A 195 -13.23 -1.59 3.39
CA LEU A 195 -12.00 -0.83 3.19
C LEU A 195 -11.40 -1.09 1.81
N VAL A 196 -11.39 -2.32 1.34
CA VAL A 196 -11.05 -2.72 -0.02
C VAL A 196 -11.89 -1.92 -1.04
N TYR A 197 -13.19 -1.81 -0.82
CA TYR A 197 -14.08 -0.99 -1.64
C TYR A 197 -13.75 0.51 -1.51
N PHE A 198 -13.51 1.02 -0.31
CA PHE A 198 -13.07 2.40 -0.04
C PHE A 198 -11.74 2.73 -0.75
N LEU A 199 -10.76 1.83 -0.66
CA LEU A 199 -9.46 1.86 -1.34
C LEU A 199 -9.59 1.78 -2.87
N SER A 200 -10.75 1.34 -3.40
CA SER A 200 -11.04 1.29 -4.84
C SER A 200 -12.01 2.40 -5.32
N SER A 201 -12.67 3.09 -4.39
CA SER A 201 -13.80 4.00 -4.69
C SER A 201 -13.48 5.49 -4.51
N THR A 202 -12.21 5.86 -4.31
CA THR A 202 -11.72 7.23 -4.54
C THR A 202 -11.78 7.66 -6.02
N LEU A 203 -12.55 6.96 -6.85
CA LEU A 203 -12.95 7.32 -8.22
C LEU A 203 -14.42 6.99 -8.55
N ALA A 204 -15.31 6.78 -7.58
CA ALA A 204 -16.75 6.66 -7.87
C ALA A 204 -17.40 8.03 -8.21
N TYR A 205 -16.74 9.16 -7.92
CA TYR A 205 -17.22 10.50 -8.29
C TYR A 205 -16.71 11.00 -9.64
N LEU A 206 -15.79 10.29 -10.31
CA LEU A 206 -15.11 10.81 -11.52
C LEU A 206 -15.10 9.89 -12.76
N PHE A 207 -15.59 8.65 -12.69
CA PHE A 207 -15.53 7.72 -13.84
C PHE A 207 -16.91 7.31 -14.40
N HIS A 208 -17.68 8.31 -14.83
CA HIS A 208 -18.65 8.10 -15.91
C HIS A 208 -17.99 8.04 -17.31
N GLN A 209 -16.72 7.63 -17.44
CA GLN A 209 -16.11 7.45 -18.75
C GLN A 209 -15.05 6.34 -18.81
N ARG A 210 -15.42 5.27 -19.54
CA ARG A 210 -14.65 4.51 -20.54
C ARG A 210 -14.54 3.00 -20.27
N ASN A 211 -15.29 2.26 -21.09
CA ASN A 211 -14.73 1.08 -21.77
C ASN A 211 -13.99 1.58 -23.03
N GLY A 212 -12.68 1.33 -23.11
CA GLY A 212 -11.82 1.68 -24.25
C GLY A 212 -10.54 0.84 -24.24
N PRO A 213 -9.83 0.73 -25.38
CA PRO A 213 -8.77 -0.26 -25.61
C PRO A 213 -7.52 -0.04 -24.75
N LYS A 214 -6.73 -1.10 -24.56
CA LYS A 214 -5.48 -1.07 -23.79
C LYS A 214 -4.43 -0.20 -24.49
N LEU A 215 -4.05 0.90 -23.83
CA LEU A 215 -2.99 1.82 -24.24
C LEU A 215 -1.80 1.66 -23.29
N THR A 216 -0.58 1.66 -23.84
CA THR A 216 0.67 1.70 -23.08
C THR A 216 1.20 3.12 -23.09
N VAL A 217 1.37 3.72 -21.90
CA VAL A 217 1.92 5.06 -21.72
C VAL A 217 3.43 4.94 -21.55
N ILE A 218 4.20 5.77 -22.25
CA ILE A 218 5.66 5.76 -22.20
C ILE A 218 6.15 7.15 -21.74
N PRO A 219 7.09 7.22 -20.77
CA PRO A 219 7.68 8.47 -20.29
C PRO A 219 8.80 9.01 -21.20
#